data_AF-A0A8W8KUV8-F1
#
_entry.id   AF-A0A8W8KUV8-F1
#
_cell.length_a   1.000
_cell.length_b   1.000
_cell.length_c   1.000
_cell.angle_alpha   90.00
_cell.angle_beta   90.00
_cell.angle_gamma   90.00
#
_symmetry.space_group_name_H-M   'P 1'
#
loop_
_entity.id
_entity.type
_entity.pdbx_description
1 polymer ?
#
loop_
_entity_poly.entity_id
_entity_poly.type
_entity_poly.pdbx_seq_one_letter_code
_entity_poly.pdbx_strand_id
1 'polypeptide(L)'
;MDSLPIQSKMDCSCMELALEGERQCKAGDCRTGVQFFEAAVQSGTDDLKTLSAIYSQLGNAYFYLQEYGKALEYHKLDLSLARTLGDKVGEAKASGNLGNTLKVLGKFDEAIACCNRHLEISRELEDKVGEARALYNLGNVHHAKGKHTGRCGDQDPGEFPPEVKDSLQKAAEFYELN
;
A
#
# COMPACT_ATOMS: atom_id res chain seq x y z
N MET A 1 51.70 21.91 1.08
CA MET A 1 50.55 22.83 1.12
C MET A 1 49.77 22.57 -0.16
N ASP A 2 49.20 21.38 -0.36
CA ASP A 2 48.15 20.71 0.41
C ASP A 2 46.97 21.62 0.72
N SER A 3 46.16 21.82 -0.32
CA SER A 3 44.74 22.16 -0.21
C SER A 3 44.07 21.85 -1.54
N LEU A 4 43.68 20.60 -1.73
CA LEU A 4 42.58 20.23 -2.63
C LEU A 4 41.32 20.15 -1.77
N PRO A 5 40.40 21.12 -1.82
CA PRO A 5 39.03 20.89 -1.43
C PRO A 5 38.20 20.78 -2.70
N ILE A 6 37.52 19.65 -2.85
CA ILE A 6 36.13 19.48 -3.31
C ILE A 6 36.01 17.96 -3.49
N GLN A 7 35.74 17.25 -2.39
CA GLN A 7 34.93 16.06 -2.51
C GLN A 7 33.57 16.55 -3.02
N SER A 8 33.37 16.51 -4.34
CA SER A 8 32.04 16.59 -4.90
C SER A 8 31.31 15.35 -4.41
N LYS A 9 30.58 15.48 -3.29
CA LYS A 9 29.39 14.65 -3.11
C LYS A 9 28.62 14.83 -4.42
N MET A 10 28.45 13.74 -5.17
CA MET A 10 27.45 13.75 -6.22
C MET A 10 26.16 14.16 -5.53
N ASP A 11 25.65 15.34 -5.84
CA ASP A 11 24.29 15.71 -5.50
C ASP A 11 23.40 14.79 -6.34
N CYS A 12 23.23 13.54 -5.89
CA CYS A 12 22.32 12.61 -6.52
C CYS A 12 20.93 13.24 -6.45
N SER A 13 20.36 13.47 -7.62
CA SER A 13 19.01 13.97 -7.72
C SER A 13 18.05 13.01 -7.03
N CYS A 14 16.93 13.54 -6.52
CA CYS A 14 15.84 12.73 -5.98
C CYS A 14 15.45 11.58 -6.92
N MET A 15 15.51 11.81 -8.25
CA MET A 15 15.21 10.81 -9.25
C MET A 15 16.24 9.66 -9.27
N GLU A 16 17.54 9.96 -9.25
CA GLU A 16 18.59 8.93 -9.26
C GLU A 16 18.52 8.05 -8.01
N LEU A 17 18.29 8.66 -6.85
CA LEU A 17 18.10 7.94 -5.59
C LEU A 17 16.86 7.04 -5.65
N ALA A 18 15.74 7.53 -6.19
CA ALA A 18 14.52 6.75 -6.33
C ALA A 18 14.70 5.55 -7.29
N LEU A 19 15.38 5.75 -8.42
CA LEU A 19 15.66 4.68 -9.39
C LEU A 19 16.55 3.59 -8.80
N GLU A 20 17.57 3.97 -8.03
CA GLU A 20 18.43 3.01 -7.33
C GLU A 20 17.65 2.26 -6.24
N GLY A 21 16.79 2.96 -5.49
CA GLY A 21 15.88 2.32 -4.53
C GLY A 21 14.99 1.26 -5.17
N GLU A 22 14.39 1.58 -6.33
CA GLU A 22 13.56 0.64 -7.09
C GLU A 22 14.37 -0.57 -7.57
N ARG A 23 15.60 -0.34 -8.05
CA ARG A 23 16.51 -1.40 -8.51
C ARG A 23 16.84 -2.38 -7.38
N GLN A 24 17.12 -1.88 -6.18
CA GLN A 24 17.45 -2.71 -5.02
C GLN A 24 16.24 -3.53 -4.53
N CYS A 25 15.06 -2.91 -4.47
CA CYS A 25 13.81 -3.63 -4.17
C CYS A 25 13.54 -4.75 -5.18
N LYS A 26 13.76 -4.52 -6.48
CA LYS A 26 13.62 -5.55 -7.53
C LYS A 26 14.66 -6.66 -7.41
N ALA A 27 15.86 -6.36 -6.90
CA ALA A 27 16.90 -7.35 -6.60
C ALA A 27 16.61 -8.16 -5.32
N GLY A 28 15.55 -7.83 -4.58
CA GLY A 28 15.15 -8.48 -3.33
C GLY A 28 15.72 -7.82 -2.06
N ASP A 29 16.61 -6.84 -2.19
CA ASP A 29 17.14 -6.08 -1.06
C ASP A 29 16.28 -4.85 -0.78
N CYS A 30 15.11 -5.09 -0.19
CA CYS A 30 14.20 -4.01 0.19
C CYS A 30 14.77 -3.11 1.29
N ARG A 31 15.71 -3.60 2.12
CA ARG A 31 16.29 -2.81 3.21
C ARG A 31 17.17 -1.69 2.65
N THR A 32 18.03 -2.02 1.70
CA THR A 32 18.84 -1.01 0.99
C THR A 32 17.94 -0.13 0.12
N GLY A 33 16.92 -0.70 -0.53
CA GLY A 33 15.95 0.07 -1.31
C GLY A 33 15.26 1.19 -0.51
N VAL A 34 14.82 0.89 0.73
CA VAL A 34 14.24 1.90 1.64
C VAL A 34 15.21 3.04 1.91
N GLN A 35 16.49 2.77 2.18
CA GLN A 35 17.48 3.81 2.47
C GLN A 35 17.61 4.80 1.30
N PHE A 36 17.63 4.28 0.07
CA PHE A 36 17.66 5.11 -1.14
C PHE A 36 16.40 5.95 -1.32
N PHE A 37 15.22 5.37 -1.10
CA PHE A 37 13.98 6.12 -1.19
C PHE A 37 13.85 7.18 -0.10
N GLU A 38 14.28 6.92 1.14
CA GLU A 38 14.29 7.92 2.21
C GLU A 38 15.26 9.06 1.89
N ALA A 39 16.43 8.75 1.35
CA ALA A 39 17.36 9.75 0.85
C ALA A 39 16.74 10.56 -0.30
N ALA A 40 15.96 9.95 -1.20
CA ALA A 40 15.24 10.66 -2.25
C ALA A 40 14.23 11.66 -1.67
N VAL A 41 13.43 11.25 -0.68
CA VAL A 41 12.49 12.14 0.01
C VAL A 41 13.21 13.29 0.72
N GLN A 42 14.36 13.03 1.35
CA GLN A 42 15.18 14.06 2.00
C GLN A 42 15.82 15.03 1.02
N SER A 43 16.23 14.55 -0.16
CA SER A 43 16.75 15.38 -1.26
C SER A 43 15.67 16.33 -1.79
N GLY A 44 14.42 15.88 -1.79
CA GLY A 44 13.26 16.67 -2.18
C GLY A 44 13.10 16.78 -3.70
N THR A 45 11.87 17.03 -4.15
CA THR A 45 11.54 17.24 -5.56
C THR A 45 10.32 18.15 -5.67
N ASP A 46 10.32 19.03 -6.67
CA ASP A 46 9.15 19.85 -7.02
C ASP A 46 8.11 19.05 -7.82
N ASP A 47 8.50 17.89 -8.38
CA ASP A 47 7.58 17.00 -9.08
C ASP A 47 6.81 16.11 -8.09
N LEU A 48 5.60 16.57 -7.76
CA LEU A 48 4.69 15.87 -6.86
C LEU A 48 4.27 14.48 -7.38
N LYS A 49 4.29 14.23 -8.69
CA LYS A 49 3.99 12.88 -9.21
C LYS A 49 5.12 11.91 -8.90
N THR A 50 6.37 12.34 -9.11
CA THR A 50 7.55 11.57 -8.69
C THR A 50 7.53 11.34 -7.18
N LEU A 51 7.19 12.35 -6.38
CA LEU A 51 7.09 12.20 -4.93
C LEU A 51 6.01 11.19 -4.51
N SER A 52 4.84 11.19 -5.15
CA SER A 52 3.78 10.20 -4.92
C SER A 52 4.26 8.78 -5.21
N ALA A 53 4.96 8.58 -6.34
CA ALA A 53 5.54 7.29 -6.68
C ALA A 53 6.56 6.81 -5.64
N ILE A 54 7.43 7.71 -5.15
CA ILE A 54 8.40 7.38 -4.08
C ILE A 54 7.67 6.96 -2.80
N TYR A 55 6.63 7.68 -2.37
CA TYR A 55 5.84 7.29 -1.20
C TYR A 55 5.16 5.94 -1.38
N SER A 56 4.59 5.67 -2.56
CA SER A 56 3.99 4.37 -2.87
C SER A 56 5.00 3.23 -2.73
N GLN A 57 6.21 3.42 -3.28
CA GLN A 57 7.28 2.43 -3.25
C GLN A 57 7.88 2.24 -1.84
N LEU A 58 8.04 3.32 -1.06
CA LEU A 58 8.41 3.24 0.36
C LEU A 58 7.39 2.44 1.15
N GLY A 59 6.10 2.74 0.96
CA GLY A 59 5.03 2.01 1.63
C GLY A 59 5.08 0.52 1.32
N ASN A 60 5.24 0.17 0.03
CA ASN A 60 5.38 -1.23 -0.39
C ASN A 60 6.62 -1.88 0.21
N ALA A 61 7.79 -1.23 0.16
CA ALA A 61 9.03 -1.77 0.69
C ALA A 61 8.94 -2.01 2.21
N TYR A 62 8.37 -1.06 2.96
CA TYR A 62 8.12 -1.24 4.39
C TYR A 62 7.10 -2.33 4.68
N PHE A 63 6.07 -2.49 3.84
CA PHE A 63 5.12 -3.60 3.94
C PHE A 63 5.82 -4.96 3.76
N TYR A 64 6.72 -5.08 2.77
CA TYR A 64 7.52 -6.30 2.56
C TYR A 64 8.47 -6.59 3.72
N LEU A 65 9.02 -5.55 4.35
CA LEU A 65 9.85 -5.65 5.56
C LEU A 65 9.03 -5.89 6.84
N GLN A 66 7.70 -5.96 6.74
CA GLN A 66 6.77 -6.14 7.87
C GLN A 66 6.76 -4.97 8.87
N GLU A 67 7.27 -3.80 8.47
CA GLU A 67 7.18 -2.55 9.23
C GLU A 67 5.86 -1.82 8.90
N TYR A 68 4.74 -2.47 9.24
CA TYR A 68 3.40 -2.03 8.81
C TYR A 68 3.00 -0.62 9.28
N GLY A 69 3.56 -0.14 10.39
CA GLY A 69 3.33 1.23 10.87
C GLY A 69 3.84 2.28 9.88
N LYS A 70 5.07 2.12 9.41
CA LYS A 70 5.65 3.02 8.39
C LYS A 70 4.99 2.85 7.03
N ALA A 71 4.66 1.61 6.65
CA ALA A 71 3.91 1.35 5.42
C ALA A 71 2.59 2.13 5.40
N LEU A 72 1.88 2.15 6.52
CA LEU A 72 0.63 2.91 6.68
C LEU A 72 0.85 4.42 6.50
N GLU A 73 1.90 4.98 7.08
CA GLU A 73 2.24 6.40 6.97
C GLU A 73 2.51 6.80 5.51
N TYR A 74 3.39 6.06 4.82
CA TYR A 74 3.74 6.39 3.44
C TYR A 74 2.59 6.17 2.46
N HIS A 75 1.77 5.13 2.63
CA HIS A 75 0.56 4.97 1.81
C HIS A 75 -0.49 6.05 2.06
N LYS A 76 -0.59 6.61 3.28
CA LYS A 76 -1.43 7.78 3.55
C LYS A 76 -0.89 9.04 2.86
N LEU A 77 0.43 9.25 2.85
CA LEU A 77 1.05 10.36 2.14
C LEU A 77 0.81 10.27 0.63
N ASP A 78 1.01 9.09 0.04
CA ASP A 78 0.70 8.80 -1.38
C ASP A 78 -0.77 9.11 -1.69
N LEU A 79 -1.71 8.58 -0.89
CA LEU A 79 -3.15 8.82 -1.07
C LEU A 79 -3.51 10.31 -0.97
N SER A 80 -2.94 11.03 0.00
CA SER A 80 -3.18 12.47 0.17
C SER A 80 -2.68 13.26 -1.03
N LEU A 81 -1.51 12.90 -1.55
CA LEU A 81 -0.90 13.59 -2.68
C LEU A 81 -1.66 13.31 -3.98
N ALA A 82 -2.02 12.04 -4.24
CA ALA A 82 -2.83 11.66 -5.38
C ALA A 82 -4.18 12.41 -5.42
N ARG A 83 -4.86 12.55 -4.27
CA ARG A 83 -6.08 13.36 -4.14
C ARG A 83 -5.85 14.83 -4.43
N THR A 84 -4.78 15.41 -3.89
CA THR A 84 -4.42 16.82 -4.10
C THR A 84 -4.15 17.11 -5.58
N LEU A 85 -3.54 16.16 -6.29
CA LEU A 85 -3.25 16.24 -7.72
C LEU A 85 -4.45 15.92 -8.61
N GLY A 86 -5.55 15.40 -8.05
CA GLY A 86 -6.66 14.86 -8.83
C GLY A 86 -6.31 13.61 -9.65
N ASP A 87 -5.22 12.91 -9.30
CA ASP A 87 -4.81 11.67 -9.97
C ASP A 87 -5.69 10.51 -9.48
N LYS A 88 -6.75 10.22 -10.24
CA LYS A 88 -7.67 9.13 -9.93
C LYS A 88 -7.01 7.76 -9.98
N VAL A 89 -6.12 7.51 -10.92
CA VAL A 89 -5.41 6.22 -11.02
C VAL A 89 -4.49 6.03 -9.81
N GLY A 90 -3.76 7.10 -9.42
CA GLY A 90 -2.96 7.13 -8.20
C GLY A 90 -3.81 6.92 -6.94
N GLU A 91 -4.94 7.62 -6.81
CA GLU A 91 -5.86 7.52 -5.67
C GLU A 91 -6.36 6.08 -5.50
N ALA A 92 -6.74 5.42 -6.60
CA ALA A 92 -7.22 4.05 -6.60
C ALA A 92 -6.15 3.06 -6.09
N LYS A 93 -4.92 3.16 -6.64
CA LYS A 93 -3.78 2.31 -6.24
C LYS A 93 -3.39 2.54 -4.77
N ALA A 94 -3.26 3.80 -4.37
CA ALA A 94 -2.91 4.16 -2.99
C ALA A 94 -3.98 3.67 -2.00
N SER A 95 -5.26 3.79 -2.35
CA SER A 95 -6.37 3.27 -1.55
C SER A 95 -6.29 1.74 -1.41
N GLY A 96 -5.98 1.02 -2.49
CA GLY A 96 -5.77 -0.43 -2.45
C GLY A 96 -4.62 -0.86 -1.54
N ASN A 97 -3.46 -0.18 -1.64
CA ASN A 97 -2.29 -0.45 -0.81
C ASN A 97 -2.54 -0.15 0.67
N LEU A 98 -3.21 0.97 0.95
CA LEU A 98 -3.62 1.35 2.29
C LEU A 98 -4.60 0.32 2.89
N GLY A 99 -5.58 -0.14 2.11
CA GLY A 99 -6.52 -1.18 2.53
C GLY A 99 -5.82 -2.50 2.88
N ASN A 100 -4.86 -2.92 2.07
CA ASN A 100 -4.05 -4.11 2.36
C ASN A 100 -3.20 -3.97 3.62
N THR A 101 -2.65 -2.78 3.89
CA THR A 101 -1.90 -2.50 5.11
C THR A 101 -2.79 -2.53 6.34
N LEU A 102 -3.96 -1.87 6.28
CA LEU A 102 -4.95 -1.85 7.35
C LEU A 102 -5.48 -3.26 7.67
N LYS A 103 -5.68 -4.10 6.65
CA LYS A 103 -6.06 -5.51 6.82
C LYS A 103 -5.07 -6.27 7.69
N VAL A 104 -3.77 -6.14 7.42
CA VAL A 104 -2.72 -6.82 8.20
C VAL A 104 -2.66 -6.30 9.64
N LEU A 105 -2.95 -5.01 9.83
CA LEU A 105 -3.07 -4.37 11.15
C LEU A 105 -4.37 -4.72 11.89
N GLY A 106 -5.26 -5.54 11.32
CA GLY A 106 -6.55 -5.92 11.93
C GLY A 106 -7.62 -4.82 11.89
N LYS A 107 -7.37 -3.72 11.18
CA LYS A 107 -8.30 -2.59 11.03
C LYS A 107 -9.26 -2.83 9.87
N PHE A 108 -10.10 -3.85 10.01
CA PHE A 108 -10.87 -4.39 8.88
C PHE A 108 -11.89 -3.40 8.29
N ASP A 109 -12.57 -2.61 9.11
CA ASP A 109 -13.59 -1.67 8.59
C ASP A 109 -12.96 -0.51 7.81
N GLU A 110 -11.82 0.02 8.28
CA GLU A 110 -11.03 1.00 7.53
C GLU A 110 -10.47 0.39 6.24
N ALA A 111 -10.03 -0.87 6.29
CA ALA A 111 -9.53 -1.58 5.11
C ALA A 111 -10.62 -1.77 4.04
N ILE A 112 -11.84 -2.16 4.44
CA ILE A 112 -13.00 -2.28 3.53
C ILE A 112 -13.29 -0.94 2.86
N ALA A 113 -13.32 0.16 3.62
CA ALA A 113 -13.56 1.49 3.07
C ALA A 113 -12.51 1.87 2.00
N CYS A 114 -11.23 1.59 2.26
CA CYS A 114 -10.14 1.86 1.31
C CYS A 114 -10.23 0.99 0.05
N CYS A 115 -10.50 -0.31 0.19
CA CYS A 115 -10.65 -1.20 -0.96
C CYS A 115 -11.91 -0.90 -1.79
N ASN A 116 -13.01 -0.47 -1.16
CA ASN A 116 -14.19 0.02 -1.87
C ASN A 116 -13.89 1.29 -2.67
N ARG A 117 -13.10 2.23 -2.12
CA ARG A 117 -12.69 3.42 -2.86
C ARG A 117 -11.85 3.07 -4.09
N HIS A 118 -10.95 2.09 -3.97
CA HIS A 118 -10.22 1.54 -5.13
C HIS A 118 -11.20 0.99 -6.18
N LEU A 119 -12.15 0.14 -5.78
CA LEU A 119 -13.14 -0.46 -6.68
C LEU A 119 -14.00 0.59 -7.39
N GLU A 120 -14.50 1.58 -6.65
CA GLU A 120 -15.31 2.68 -7.17
C GLU A 120 -14.57 3.44 -8.28
N ILE A 121 -13.33 3.88 -8.00
CA ILE A 121 -12.53 4.61 -9.00
C ILE A 121 -12.20 3.71 -10.20
N SER A 122 -11.83 2.44 -9.98
CA SER A 122 -11.55 1.52 -11.08
C SER A 122 -12.76 1.34 -12.00
N ARG A 123 -13.98 1.33 -11.45
CA ARG A 123 -15.23 1.32 -12.25
C ARG A 123 -15.48 2.64 -12.96
N GLU A 124 -15.30 3.78 -12.28
CA GLU A 124 -15.39 5.11 -12.89
C GLU A 124 -14.46 5.26 -14.11
N LEU A 125 -13.28 4.66 -14.05
CA LEU A 125 -12.26 4.70 -15.11
C LEU A 125 -12.34 3.55 -16.12
N GLU A 126 -13.31 2.65 -15.96
CA GLU A 126 -13.43 1.40 -16.75
C GLU A 126 -12.15 0.52 -16.72
N ASP A 127 -11.33 0.64 -15.68
CA ASP A 127 -10.12 -0.17 -15.46
C ASP A 127 -10.50 -1.56 -14.93
N LYS A 128 -10.69 -2.50 -15.85
CA LYS A 128 -11.05 -3.88 -15.51
C LYS A 128 -9.98 -4.61 -14.69
N VAL A 129 -8.71 -4.28 -14.86
CA VAL A 129 -7.62 -4.91 -14.10
C VAL A 129 -7.62 -4.36 -12.67
N GLY A 130 -7.83 -3.05 -12.50
CA GLY A 130 -8.01 -2.42 -11.20
C GLY A 130 -9.25 -2.94 -10.47
N GLU A 131 -10.38 -3.06 -11.17
CA GLU A 131 -11.64 -3.60 -10.64
C GLU A 131 -11.44 -5.01 -10.07
N ALA A 132 -10.88 -5.92 -10.86
CA ALA A 132 -10.53 -7.29 -10.45
C ALA A 132 -9.64 -7.29 -9.18
N ARG A 133 -8.56 -6.50 -9.18
CA ARG A 133 -7.67 -6.37 -8.01
C ARG A 133 -8.38 -5.84 -6.78
N ALA A 134 -9.29 -4.88 -6.93
CA ALA A 134 -10.03 -4.31 -5.82
C ALA A 134 -11.02 -5.32 -5.23
N LEU A 135 -11.73 -6.07 -6.07
CA LEU A 135 -12.62 -7.17 -5.66
C LEU A 135 -11.84 -8.25 -4.91
N TYR A 136 -10.71 -8.70 -5.46
CA TYR A 136 -9.83 -9.66 -4.78
C TYR A 136 -9.37 -9.15 -3.40
N ASN A 137 -8.98 -7.88 -3.30
CA ASN A 137 -8.59 -7.27 -2.03
C ASN A 137 -9.75 -7.22 -1.04
N LEU A 138 -10.96 -6.85 -1.46
CA LEU A 138 -12.15 -6.88 -0.60
C LEU A 138 -12.45 -8.28 -0.08
N GLY A 139 -12.38 -9.30 -0.95
CA GLY A 139 -12.52 -10.71 -0.56
C GLY A 139 -11.50 -11.10 0.51
N ASN A 140 -10.24 -10.72 0.32
CA ASN A 140 -9.18 -10.97 1.30
C ASN A 140 -9.42 -10.27 2.65
N VAL A 141 -9.93 -9.04 2.65
CA VAL A 141 -10.23 -8.31 3.89
C VAL A 141 -11.37 -8.99 4.64
N HIS A 142 -12.45 -9.37 3.96
CA HIS A 142 -13.58 -10.07 4.54
C HIS A 142 -13.20 -11.47 5.08
N HIS A 143 -12.38 -12.21 4.32
CA HIS A 143 -11.83 -13.48 4.77
C HIS A 143 -11.00 -13.31 6.05
N ALA A 144 -10.09 -12.33 6.06
CA ALA A 144 -9.25 -12.05 7.22
C ALA A 144 -10.08 -11.63 8.45
N LYS A 145 -11.11 -10.80 8.25
CA LYS A 145 -12.06 -10.38 9.30
C LYS A 145 -12.78 -11.59 9.91
N GLY A 146 -13.39 -12.44 9.08
CA GLY A 146 -14.09 -13.65 9.55
C GLY A 146 -13.17 -14.60 10.32
N LYS A 147 -11.96 -14.84 9.81
CA LYS A 147 -10.95 -15.67 10.49
C LYS A 147 -10.46 -15.08 11.80
N HIS A 148 -10.33 -13.75 11.90
CA HIS A 148 -9.93 -13.08 13.13
C HIS A 148 -11.03 -13.18 14.20
N THR A 149 -12.28 -12.86 13.84
CA THR A 149 -13.43 -12.95 14.75
C THR A 149 -13.66 -14.38 15.24
N GLY A 150 -13.54 -15.38 14.35
CA GLY A 150 -13.71 -16.79 14.72
C GLY A 150 -12.62 -17.37 15.62
N ARG A 151 -11.43 -16.73 15.69
CA ARG A 151 -10.32 -17.15 16.58
C ARG A 151 -10.41 -16.55 17.98
N CYS A 152 -11.14 -15.46 18.16
CA CYS A 152 -11.22 -14.72 19.42
C CYS A 152 -12.45 -15.11 20.27
N GLY A 153 -13.33 -15.97 19.75
CA GLY A 153 -14.47 -16.49 20.48
C GLY A 153 -14.11 -17.77 21.25
N ASP A 154 -14.30 -17.77 22.56
CA ASP A 154 -14.40 -19.00 23.36
C ASP A 154 -15.64 -19.77 22.89
N GLN A 155 -15.51 -20.71 21.96
CA GLN A 155 -16.67 -21.32 21.30
C GLN A 155 -16.56 -22.84 21.20
N ASP A 156 -17.72 -23.46 21.45
CA ASP A 156 -17.96 -24.88 21.28
C ASP A 156 -17.69 -25.29 19.82
N PRO A 157 -16.97 -26.41 19.58
CA PRO A 157 -16.69 -26.88 18.24
C PRO A 157 -18.00 -27.27 17.51
N GLY A 158 -18.47 -26.41 16.60
CA GLY A 158 -19.60 -26.73 15.70
C GLY A 158 -20.45 -25.55 15.23
N GLU A 159 -20.47 -24.42 15.94
CA GLU A 159 -21.30 -23.26 15.57
C GLU A 159 -20.46 -22.00 15.36
N PHE A 160 -20.44 -21.49 14.13
CA PHE A 160 -19.86 -20.18 13.83
C PHE A 160 -20.88 -19.06 14.08
N PRO A 161 -20.47 -17.94 14.70
CA PRO A 161 -21.30 -16.75 14.84
C PRO A 161 -21.80 -16.25 13.49
N PRO A 162 -23.00 -15.64 13.44
CA PRO A 162 -23.54 -15.08 12.20
C PRO A 162 -22.56 -14.08 11.57
N GLU A 163 -21.86 -13.26 12.36
CA GLU A 163 -20.86 -12.31 11.87
C GLU A 163 -19.69 -12.96 11.13
N VAL A 164 -19.26 -14.14 11.57
CA VAL A 164 -18.20 -14.92 10.92
C VAL A 164 -18.71 -15.48 9.60
N LYS A 165 -19.92 -16.06 9.60
CA LYS A 165 -20.55 -16.59 8.39
C LYS A 165 -20.77 -15.49 7.35
N ASP A 166 -21.31 -14.35 7.75
CA ASP A 166 -21.55 -13.20 6.87
C ASP A 166 -20.24 -12.66 6.27
N SER A 167 -19.19 -12.59 7.07
CA SER A 167 -17.87 -12.14 6.59
C SER A 167 -17.29 -13.11 5.56
N LEU A 168 -17.39 -14.41 5.79
CA LEU A 168 -16.88 -15.42 4.84
C LEU A 168 -17.75 -15.51 3.58
N GLN A 169 -19.07 -15.34 3.71
CA GLN A 169 -19.99 -15.29 2.58
C GLN A 169 -19.67 -14.10 1.66
N LYS A 170 -19.49 -12.90 2.23
CA LYS A 170 -19.05 -11.72 1.46
C LYS A 170 -17.71 -11.94 0.77
N ALA A 171 -16.78 -12.64 1.43
CA ALA A 171 -15.49 -12.96 0.81
C ALA A 171 -15.68 -13.82 -0.46
N ALA A 172 -16.54 -14.84 -0.40
CA ALA A 172 -16.85 -15.68 -1.55
C ALA A 172 -17.48 -14.88 -2.69
N GLU A 173 -18.46 -14.03 -2.40
CA GLU A 173 -19.09 -13.14 -3.39
C GLU A 173 -18.05 -12.28 -4.12
N PHE A 174 -17.12 -11.66 -3.39
CA PHE A 174 -16.08 -10.85 -4.00
C PHE A 174 -15.08 -11.66 -4.84
N TYR A 175 -14.81 -12.91 -4.49
CA TYR A 175 -13.95 -13.78 -5.30
C TYR A 175 -14.63 -14.28 -6.57
N GLU A 176 -15.95 -14.46 -6.57
CA GLU A 176 -16.72 -14.84 -7.75
C GLU A 176 -16.87 -13.68 -8.75
N LEU A 177 -16.84 -12.43 -8.26
CA LEU A 177 -16.95 -11.23 -9.10
C LEU A 177 -15.62 -10.77 -9.74
N ASN A 178 -14.49 -11.29 -9.25
CA ASN A 178 -13.13 -10.95 -9.71
C ASN A 178 -12.75 -11.73 -10.98
#